data_AF-A0A8S3Y3W5-F1
#
_entry.id   AF-A0A8S3Y3W5-F1
#
_cell.length_a   1.000
_cell.length_b   1.000
_cell.length_c   1.000
_cell.angle_alpha   90.00
_cell.angle_beta   90.00
_cell.angle_gamma   90.00
#
_symmetry.space_group_name_H-M   'P 1'
#
loop_
_entity.id
_entity.type
_entity.pdbx_description
1 polymer ?
#
loop_
_entity_poly.entity_id
_entity_poly.type
_entity_poly.pdbx_seq_one_letter_code
_entity_poly.pdbx_strand_id
1 'polypeptide(L)'
;MGKYQKFKRSWKYPTYTNDTERRSRNEDTPVKVNCGDSSPSDVINMFSDNMQVNELPPSDFEHRGGEICDLKREISTLREKVQTLEQENIYVRKQVESEQNKPSNISRMETIIKELKQEINDKDQKALFNDIEIIGIPEVSGETPLHIMSTVANKMGVILNDHDSICGACRSPFE
;
A
#
# COMPACT_ATOMS: atom_id res chain seq x y z
N MET A 1 31.52 14.54 -3.88
CA MET A 1 30.53 15.42 -3.22
C MET A 1 29.75 16.18 -4.29
N GLY A 2 28.49 15.82 -4.54
CA GLY A 2 27.62 16.54 -5.48
C GLY A 2 26.22 16.63 -4.88
N LYS A 3 25.85 17.81 -4.37
CA LYS A 3 24.55 18.05 -3.73
C LYS A 3 23.51 18.32 -4.82
N TYR A 4 22.60 17.37 -5.07
CA TYR A 4 21.45 17.62 -5.93
C TYR A 4 20.38 18.41 -5.16
N GLN A 5 20.15 19.64 -5.62
CA GLN A 5 19.18 20.58 -5.07
C GLN A 5 17.78 20.21 -5.57
N LYS A 6 16.89 19.77 -4.67
CA LYS A 6 15.48 19.46 -4.97
C LYS A 6 14.72 20.76 -5.28
N PHE A 7 14.43 21.03 -6.54
CA PHE A 7 13.43 22.03 -6.95
C PHE A 7 12.02 21.48 -6.72
N LYS A 8 11.38 21.87 -5.62
CA LYS A 8 9.92 21.66 -5.44
C LYS A 8 9.18 22.76 -6.20
N ARG A 9 8.79 22.50 -7.45
CA ARG A 9 7.78 23.31 -8.13
C ARG A 9 6.41 22.79 -7.72
N SER A 10 5.72 23.47 -6.80
CA SER A 10 4.32 23.20 -6.51
C SER A 10 3.47 23.77 -7.65
N TRP A 11 3.20 22.96 -8.66
CA TRP A 11 2.12 23.27 -9.59
C TRP A 11 0.80 23.08 -8.85
N LYS A 12 0.04 24.16 -8.64
CA LYS A 12 -1.33 24.10 -8.12
C LYS A 12 -2.29 24.21 -9.30
N TYR A 13 -3.25 23.29 -9.37
CA TYR A 13 -4.32 23.32 -10.36
C TYR A 13 -5.20 24.57 -10.14
N PRO A 14 -5.55 25.34 -11.19
CA PRO A 14 -6.52 26.42 -11.07
C PRO A 14 -7.88 25.84 -10.63
N THR A 15 -8.39 26.31 -9.50
CA THR A 15 -9.76 26.00 -9.07
C THR A 15 -10.72 26.78 -9.96
N TYR A 16 -11.59 26.07 -10.69
CA TYR A 16 -12.66 26.66 -11.46
C TYR A 16 -13.58 27.47 -10.53
N THR A 17 -13.53 28.79 -10.64
CA THR A 17 -14.61 29.67 -10.19
C THR A 17 -15.66 29.68 -11.29
N ASN A 18 -16.92 29.46 -10.92
CA ASN A 18 -18.06 29.49 -11.83
C ASN A 18 -18.27 30.93 -12.34
N ASP A 19 -17.59 31.30 -13.42
CA ASP A 19 -17.79 32.56 -14.11
C ASP A 19 -18.97 32.43 -15.08
N THR A 20 -20.20 32.49 -14.56
CA THR A 20 -21.42 32.64 -15.36
C THR A 20 -21.72 34.08 -15.77
N GLU A 21 -20.79 35.01 -15.60
CA GLU A 21 -21.01 36.41 -15.96
C GLU A 21 -19.82 36.99 -16.72
N ARG A 22 -20.02 37.20 -18.03
CA ARG A 22 -19.51 38.31 -18.88
C ARG A 22 -19.12 37.84 -20.28
N ARG A 23 -20.10 37.84 -21.18
CA ARG A 23 -19.89 38.11 -22.61
C ARG A 23 -21.03 38.97 -23.15
N SER A 24 -21.11 40.21 -22.70
CA SER A 24 -21.84 41.26 -23.41
C SER A 24 -21.29 42.62 -22.98
N ARG A 25 -20.16 43.01 -23.57
CA ARG A 25 -19.72 44.42 -23.65
C ARG A 25 -19.02 44.59 -24.98
N ASN A 26 -19.77 45.03 -25.98
CA ASN A 26 -19.26 45.40 -27.30
C ASN A 26 -18.78 46.87 -27.31
N GLU A 27 -18.34 47.39 -26.17
CA GLU A 27 -18.05 48.83 -25.99
C GLU A 27 -16.64 49.21 -26.48
N ASP A 28 -15.78 48.23 -26.78
CA ASP A 28 -14.39 48.45 -27.22
C ASP A 28 -14.16 48.18 -28.72
N THR A 29 -15.22 48.03 -29.52
CA THR A 29 -15.06 47.93 -30.98
C THR A 29 -15.21 49.33 -31.59
N PRO A 30 -14.13 49.99 -32.07
CA PRO A 30 -14.25 51.27 -32.74
C PRO A 30 -14.95 51.07 -34.10
N VAL A 31 -16.24 51.38 -34.15
CA VAL A 31 -16.99 51.44 -35.42
C VAL A 31 -16.52 52.69 -36.17
N LYS A 32 -15.64 52.52 -37.16
CA LYS A 32 -15.41 53.55 -38.16
C LYS A 32 -16.65 53.66 -39.04
N VAL A 33 -17.57 54.53 -38.64
CA VAL A 33 -18.68 54.97 -39.50
C VAL A 33 -18.08 55.90 -40.56
N ASN A 34 -17.74 55.33 -41.70
CA ASN A 34 -17.42 56.10 -42.90
C ASN A 34 -18.76 56.38 -43.58
N CYS A 35 -19.38 57.53 -43.28
CA CYS A 35 -20.54 58.02 -44.02
C CYS A 35 -20.06 58.56 -45.38
N GLY A 36 -19.83 57.65 -46.32
CA GLY A 36 -19.76 57.97 -47.75
C GLY A 36 -21.06 57.55 -48.39
N ASP A 37 -21.75 58.49 -49.03
CA ASP A 37 -23.00 58.31 -49.78
C ASP A 37 -22.92 57.07 -50.68
N SER A 38 -23.50 55.97 -50.21
CA SER A 38 -23.67 54.73 -50.96
C SER A 38 -25.17 54.52 -51.07
N SER A 39 -25.68 54.36 -52.29
CA SER A 39 -27.10 54.10 -52.51
C SER A 39 -27.52 52.86 -51.74
N PRO A 40 -28.76 52.76 -51.21
CA PRO A 40 -29.26 51.55 -50.55
C PRO A 40 -29.08 50.27 -51.40
N SER A 41 -28.99 50.42 -52.73
CA SER A 41 -28.72 49.35 -53.69
C SER A 41 -27.28 48.79 -53.62
N ASP A 42 -26.29 49.61 -53.25
CA ASP A 42 -24.88 49.23 -53.23
C ASP A 42 -24.53 48.39 -51.98
N VAL A 43 -25.21 48.66 -50.87
CA VAL A 43 -25.04 47.91 -49.62
C VAL A 43 -25.63 46.50 -49.74
N ILE A 44 -26.76 46.35 -50.46
CA ILE A 44 -27.40 45.06 -50.70
C ILE A 44 -26.52 44.17 -51.60
N ASN A 45 -25.89 44.75 -52.62
CA ASN A 45 -25.02 43.99 -53.52
C ASN A 45 -23.70 43.53 -52.87
N MET A 46 -23.15 44.27 -51.89
CA MET A 46 -21.95 43.83 -51.15
C MET A 46 -22.19 42.62 -50.22
N PHE A 47 -23.42 42.41 -49.77
CA PHE A 47 -23.77 41.22 -48.98
C PHE A 47 -24.08 39.99 -49.85
N SER A 48 -24.53 40.20 -51.09
CA SER A 48 -24.81 39.10 -52.02
C SER A 48 -23.54 38.52 -52.67
N ASP A 49 -22.53 39.35 -52.97
CA ASP A 49 -21.32 38.87 -53.67
C ASP A 49 -20.28 38.18 -52.77
N ASN A 50 -20.41 38.31 -51.44
CA ASN A 50 -19.45 37.74 -50.47
C ASN A 50 -19.92 36.44 -49.80
N MET A 51 -21.04 35.88 -50.23
CA MET A 51 -21.44 34.52 -49.86
C MET A 51 -21.36 33.62 -51.09
N GLN A 52 -20.19 33.57 -51.74
CA GLN A 52 -19.79 32.33 -52.40
C GLN A 52 -19.62 31.30 -51.29
N VAL A 53 -20.73 30.64 -50.95
CA VAL A 53 -20.65 29.32 -50.34
C VAL A 53 -19.86 28.51 -51.37
N ASN A 54 -18.58 28.29 -51.10
CA ASN A 54 -17.85 27.21 -51.75
C ASN A 54 -18.59 25.93 -51.32
N GLU A 55 -19.65 25.58 -52.04
CA GLU A 55 -20.35 24.33 -51.88
C GLU A 55 -19.31 23.26 -52.17
N LEU A 56 -18.73 22.71 -51.11
CA LEU A 56 -17.90 21.52 -51.20
C LEU A 56 -18.69 20.48 -51.99
N PRO A 57 -18.09 19.85 -53.01
CA PRO A 57 -18.81 18.93 -53.87
C PRO A 57 -19.44 17.83 -52.99
N PRO A 58 -20.67 17.37 -53.31
CA PRO A 58 -21.39 16.38 -52.49
C PRO A 58 -20.56 15.13 -52.15
N SER A 59 -19.62 14.76 -53.04
CA SER A 59 -18.66 13.67 -52.84
C SER A 59 -17.80 13.82 -51.59
N ASP A 60 -17.40 15.04 -51.22
CA ASP A 60 -16.52 15.29 -50.08
C ASP A 60 -17.30 15.23 -48.76
N PHE A 61 -18.59 15.56 -48.79
CA PHE A 61 -19.48 15.36 -47.65
C PHE A 61 -19.78 13.88 -47.39
N GLU A 62 -19.97 13.09 -48.45
CA GLU A 62 -20.14 11.64 -48.34
C GLU A 62 -18.87 10.96 -47.83
N HIS A 63 -17.70 11.35 -48.36
CA HIS A 63 -16.41 10.81 -47.94
C HIS A 63 -16.11 11.12 -46.47
N ARG A 64 -16.27 12.38 -46.05
CA ARG A 64 -16.11 12.78 -44.64
C ARG A 64 -17.17 12.14 -43.74
N GLY A 65 -18.38 11.92 -44.26
CA GLY A 65 -19.42 11.16 -43.57
C GLY A 65 -18.99 9.72 -43.28
N GLY A 66 -18.33 9.07 -44.24
CA GLY A 66 -17.72 7.74 -44.09
C GLY A 66 -16.62 7.73 -43.01
N GLU A 67 -15.66 8.65 -43.09
CA GLU A 67 -14.58 8.77 -42.10
C GLU A 67 -15.12 9.02 -40.69
N ILE A 68 -16.14 9.88 -40.55
CA ILE A 68 -16.81 10.14 -39.27
C ILE A 68 -17.49 8.87 -38.74
N CYS A 69 -18.13 8.08 -39.60
CA CYS A 69 -18.74 6.81 -39.21
C CYS A 69 -17.68 5.79 -38.75
N ASP A 70 -16.55 5.71 -39.44
CA ASP A 70 -15.44 4.82 -39.08
C ASP A 70 -14.78 5.23 -37.75
N LEU A 71 -14.54 6.52 -37.54
CA LEU A 71 -14.04 7.06 -36.27
C LEU A 71 -15.03 6.80 -35.12
N LYS A 72 -16.34 6.96 -35.36
CA LYS A 72 -17.37 6.63 -34.35
C LYS A 72 -17.36 5.16 -33.97
N ARG A 73 -17.12 4.27 -34.94
CA ARG A 73 -16.99 2.83 -34.70
C ARG A 73 -15.75 2.54 -33.86
N GLU A 74 -14.60 3.13 -34.23
CA GLU A 74 -13.35 2.95 -33.49
C GLU A 74 -13.45 3.48 -32.05
N ILE A 75 -14.03 4.66 -31.84
CA ILE A 75 -14.27 5.22 -30.50
C ILE A 75 -15.15 4.29 -29.67
N SER A 76 -16.19 3.71 -30.25
CA SER A 76 -17.05 2.74 -29.55
C SER A 76 -16.26 1.50 -29.13
N THR A 77 -15.46 0.93 -30.02
CA THR A 77 -14.60 -0.23 -29.72
C THR A 77 -13.55 0.09 -28.66
N LEU A 78 -12.92 1.27 -28.72
CA LEU A 78 -11.95 1.69 -27.71
C LEU A 78 -12.61 1.87 -26.35
N ARG A 79 -13.82 2.43 -26.31
CA ARG A 79 -14.58 2.59 -25.06
C ARG A 79 -14.86 1.25 -24.38
N GLU A 80 -15.27 0.26 -25.16
CA GLU A 80 -15.50 -1.10 -24.66
C GLU A 80 -14.21 -1.71 -24.11
N LYS A 81 -13.10 -1.61 -24.85
CA LYS A 81 -11.79 -2.11 -24.40
C LYS A 81 -11.33 -1.45 -23.12
N VAL A 82 -11.50 -0.13 -22.99
CA VAL A 82 -11.16 0.62 -21.77
C VAL A 82 -12.00 0.12 -20.60
N GLN A 83 -13.30 -0.06 -20.80
CA GLN A 83 -14.19 -0.56 -19.76
C GLN A 83 -13.80 -1.97 -19.29
N THR A 84 -13.44 -2.86 -20.22
CA THR A 84 -12.94 -4.21 -19.86
C THR A 84 -11.63 -4.14 -19.07
N LEU A 85 -10.67 -3.33 -19.52
CA LEU A 85 -9.38 -3.17 -18.84
C LEU A 85 -9.52 -2.54 -17.44
N GLU A 86 -10.46 -1.62 -17.27
CA GLU A 86 -10.79 -1.05 -15.96
C GLU A 86 -11.35 -2.11 -15.02
N GLN A 87 -12.26 -2.96 -15.50
CA GLN A 87 -12.82 -4.07 -14.72
C GLN A 87 -11.75 -5.09 -14.33
N GLU A 88 -10.87 -5.47 -15.26
CA GLU A 88 -9.75 -6.36 -14.98
C GLU A 88 -8.78 -5.76 -13.96
N ASN A 89 -8.47 -4.47 -14.08
CA ASN A 89 -7.63 -3.77 -13.10
C ASN A 89 -8.25 -3.78 -11.70
N ILE A 90 -9.56 -3.54 -11.58
CA ILE A 90 -10.27 -3.61 -10.30
C ILE A 90 -10.15 -5.02 -9.71
N TYR A 91 -10.36 -6.04 -10.54
CA TYR A 91 -10.26 -7.43 -10.11
C TYR A 91 -8.86 -7.81 -9.63
N VAL A 92 -7.82 -7.48 -10.42
CA VAL A 92 -6.42 -7.76 -10.08
C VAL A 92 -6.01 -7.02 -8.80
N ARG A 93 -6.39 -5.75 -8.66
CA ARG A 93 -6.11 -4.97 -7.43
C ARG A 93 -6.74 -5.63 -6.20
N LYS A 94 -7.98 -6.11 -6.32
CA LYS A 94 -8.66 -6.82 -5.24
C LYS A 94 -7.97 -8.14 -4.88
N GLN A 95 -7.49 -8.89 -5.86
CA GLN A 95 -6.71 -10.11 -5.59
C GLN A 95 -5.40 -9.79 -4.86
N VAL A 96 -4.64 -8.80 -5.35
CA VAL A 96 -3.37 -8.39 -4.73
C VAL A 96 -3.58 -7.94 -3.29
N GLU A 97 -4.62 -7.16 -3.01
CA GLU A 97 -4.97 -6.74 -1.66
C GLU A 97 -5.30 -7.95 -0.75
N SER A 98 -6.02 -8.94 -1.27
CA SER A 98 -6.33 -10.16 -0.51
C SER A 98 -5.11 -11.04 -0.22
N GLU A 99 -4.10 -11.03 -1.11
CA GLU A 99 -2.85 -11.76 -0.92
C GLU A 99 -1.89 -11.00 0.01
N GLN A 100 -1.82 -9.66 -0.08
CA GLN A 100 -0.98 -8.83 0.80
C GLN A 100 -1.47 -8.81 2.25
N ASN A 101 -2.79 -8.89 2.46
CA ASN A 101 -3.37 -8.89 3.80
C ASN A 101 -3.31 -10.26 4.51
N LYS A 102 -2.92 -11.33 3.80
CA LYS A 102 -2.65 -12.60 4.48
C LYS A 102 -1.34 -12.48 5.24
N PRO A 103 -1.30 -12.77 6.56
CA PRO A 103 -0.03 -12.86 7.26
C PRO A 103 0.81 -13.88 6.52
N SER A 104 1.98 -13.45 6.03
CA SER A 104 2.86 -14.35 5.29
C SER A 104 3.12 -15.58 6.17
N ASN A 105 3.18 -16.77 5.56
CA ASN A 105 3.53 -17.99 6.30
C ASN A 105 4.83 -17.80 7.10
N ILE A 106 5.73 -16.96 6.58
CA ILE A 106 6.96 -16.51 7.24
C ILE A 106 6.65 -15.76 8.55
N SER A 107 5.79 -14.74 8.53
CA SER A 107 5.42 -13.99 9.74
C SER A 107 4.78 -14.89 10.81
N ARG A 108 3.90 -15.81 10.41
CA ARG A 108 3.33 -16.80 11.33
C ARG A 108 4.40 -17.72 11.91
N MET A 109 5.32 -18.21 11.09
CA MET A 109 6.43 -19.04 11.54
C MET A 109 7.36 -18.28 12.48
N GLU A 110 7.67 -17.02 12.21
CA GLU A 110 8.48 -16.16 13.08
C GLU A 110 7.84 -15.98 14.47
N THR A 111 6.52 -15.79 14.53
CA THR A 111 5.78 -15.73 15.80
C THR A 111 5.91 -17.04 16.57
N ILE A 112 5.66 -18.18 15.93
CA ILE A 112 5.78 -19.50 16.57
C ILE A 112 7.21 -19.74 17.07
N ILE A 113 8.23 -19.38 16.28
CA ILE A 113 9.64 -19.50 16.68
C ILE A 113 9.93 -18.65 17.93
N LYS A 114 9.39 -17.44 18.00
CA LYS A 114 9.56 -16.57 19.17
C LYS A 114 8.91 -17.17 20.42
N GLU A 115 7.68 -17.66 20.29
CA GLU A 115 6.95 -18.31 21.39
C GLU A 115 7.70 -19.54 21.91
N LEU A 116 8.15 -20.42 21.03
CA LEU A 116 8.89 -21.62 21.41
C LEU A 116 10.22 -21.29 22.09
N LYS A 117 10.95 -20.27 21.60
CA LYS A 117 12.19 -19.82 22.25
C LYS A 117 11.94 -19.32 23.66
N GLN A 118 10.84 -18.60 23.87
CA GLN A 118 10.46 -18.15 25.20
C GLN A 118 10.10 -19.33 26.10
N GLU A 119 9.34 -20.30 25.61
CA GLU A 119 8.97 -21.49 26.39
C GLU A 119 10.19 -22.31 26.82
N ILE A 120 11.18 -22.47 25.94
CA ILE A 120 12.44 -23.14 26.27
C ILE A 120 13.17 -22.39 27.37
N ASN A 121 13.32 -21.07 27.22
CA ASN A 121 13.99 -20.25 28.22
C ASN A 121 13.29 -20.32 29.59
N ASP A 122 11.96 -20.29 29.60
CA ASP A 122 11.18 -20.41 30.84
C ASP A 122 11.34 -21.80 31.50
N LYS A 123 11.45 -22.86 30.69
CA LYS A 123 11.70 -24.22 31.20
C LYS A 123 13.12 -24.36 31.74
N ASP A 124 14.13 -23.82 31.06
CA ASP A 124 15.52 -23.84 31.51
C ASP A 124 15.68 -23.08 32.84
N GLN A 125 15.06 -21.90 32.95
CA GLN A 125 15.06 -21.15 34.21
C GLN A 125 14.36 -21.92 35.34
N LYS A 126 13.21 -22.55 35.07
CA LYS A 126 12.53 -23.41 36.06
C LYS A 126 13.37 -24.60 36.49
N ALA A 127 14.13 -25.20 35.57
CA ALA A 127 15.05 -26.28 35.92
C ALA A 127 16.14 -25.80 36.88
N LEU A 128 16.75 -24.63 36.60
CA LEU A 128 17.76 -24.03 37.48
C LEU A 128 17.22 -23.72 38.89
N PHE A 129 15.95 -23.33 39.02
CA PHE A 129 15.36 -23.08 40.35
C PHE A 129 15.14 -24.34 41.19
N ASN A 130 15.10 -25.52 40.57
CA ASN A 130 14.93 -26.78 41.27
C ASN A 130 16.26 -27.35 41.79
N ASP A 131 17.39 -26.84 41.33
CA ASP A 131 18.70 -27.30 41.75
C ASP A 131 19.12 -26.59 43.04
N ILE A 132 19.43 -27.37 44.08
CA ILE A 132 19.92 -26.87 45.37
C ILE A 132 21.36 -27.34 45.55
N GLU A 133 22.29 -26.39 45.63
CA GLU A 133 23.70 -26.67 45.90
C GLU A 133 23.98 -26.51 47.42
N ILE A 134 24.54 -27.56 48.03
CA ILE A 134 24.94 -27.57 49.43
C ILE A 134 26.47 -27.62 49.48
N ILE A 135 27.10 -26.53 49.92
CA ILE A 135 28.56 -26.42 50.03
C ILE A 135 29.01 -26.25 51.48
N GLY A 136 30.27 -26.62 51.77
CA GLY A 136 30.92 -26.33 53.05
C GLY A 136 30.56 -27.28 54.20
N ILE A 137 29.96 -28.44 53.91
CA ILE A 137 29.73 -29.48 54.91
C ILE A 137 30.96 -30.39 54.97
N PRO A 138 31.60 -30.55 56.15
CA PRO A 138 32.70 -31.49 56.29
C PRO A 138 32.16 -32.94 56.23
N GLU A 139 32.62 -33.72 55.25
CA GLU A 139 32.26 -35.13 55.15
C GLU A 139 33.04 -35.95 56.20
N VAL A 140 32.31 -36.68 57.04
CA VAL A 140 32.91 -37.62 58.00
C VAL A 140 32.91 -39.03 57.42
N SER A 141 33.98 -39.79 57.67
CA SER A 141 34.11 -41.17 57.18
C SER A 141 32.91 -42.03 57.62
N GLY A 142 32.17 -42.56 56.65
CA GLY A 142 30.99 -43.40 56.86
C GLY A 142 29.65 -42.68 56.67
N GLU A 143 29.64 -41.36 56.48
CA GLU A 143 28.44 -40.62 56.09
C GLU A 143 28.24 -40.66 54.57
N THR A 144 26.99 -40.87 54.15
CA THR A 144 26.61 -40.80 52.73
C THR A 144 26.04 -39.43 52.40
N PRO A 145 26.14 -38.94 51.15
CA PRO A 145 25.54 -37.67 50.74
C PRO A 145 24.03 -37.58 51.03
N LEU A 146 23.31 -38.71 50.97
CA LEU A 146 21.89 -38.79 51.35
C LEU A 146 21.69 -38.49 52.84
N HIS A 147 22.57 -39.00 53.71
CA HIS A 147 22.51 -38.72 55.15
C HIS A 147 22.72 -37.23 55.44
N ILE A 148 23.67 -36.60 54.74
CA ILE A 148 23.92 -35.16 54.83
C ILE A 148 22.68 -34.37 54.36
N MET A 149 22.13 -34.72 53.19
CA MET A 149 20.93 -34.11 52.63
C MET A 149 19.74 -34.20 53.60
N SER A 150 19.46 -35.39 54.16
CA SER A 150 18.39 -35.58 55.14
C SER A 150 18.63 -34.77 56.41
N THR A 151 19.87 -34.67 56.88
CA THR A 151 20.21 -33.88 58.07
C THR A 151 19.98 -32.39 57.84
N VAL A 152 20.41 -31.86 56.69
CA VAL A 152 20.18 -30.46 56.31
C VAL A 152 18.68 -30.19 56.14
N ALA A 153 17.96 -31.05 55.43
CA ALA A 153 16.52 -30.88 55.20
C ALA A 153 15.73 -30.88 56.52
N ASN A 154 16.01 -31.84 57.41
CA ASN A 154 15.41 -31.87 58.75
C ASN A 154 15.73 -30.61 59.54
N LYS A 155 16.94 -30.06 59.39
CA LYS A 155 17.34 -28.80 60.05
C LYS A 155 16.59 -27.59 59.49
N MET A 156 16.24 -27.61 58.20
CA MET A 156 15.43 -26.60 57.52
C MET A 156 13.93 -26.80 57.71
N GLY A 157 13.50 -27.84 58.44
CA GLY A 157 12.10 -28.17 58.66
C GLY A 157 11.41 -28.84 57.47
N VAL A 158 12.19 -29.40 56.54
CA VAL A 158 11.71 -30.10 55.35
C VAL A 158 11.87 -31.61 55.55
N ILE A 159 10.79 -32.36 55.32
CA ILE A 159 10.80 -33.82 55.34
C ILE A 159 11.02 -34.30 53.91
N LEU A 160 12.14 -34.99 53.67
CA LEU A 160 12.46 -35.60 52.37
C LEU A 160 12.08 -37.08 52.38
N ASN A 161 11.41 -37.54 51.33
CA ASN A 161 11.19 -38.96 51.02
C ASN A 161 12.27 -39.46 50.05
N ASP A 162 12.39 -40.78 49.91
CA ASP A 162 13.36 -41.43 49.03
C ASP A 162 13.21 -41.04 47.54
N HIS A 163 12.06 -40.50 47.15
CA HIS A 163 11.79 -40.00 45.80
C HIS A 163 12.06 -38.50 45.60
N ASP A 164 12.33 -37.75 46.67
CA ASP A 164 12.48 -36.29 46.63
C ASP A 164 13.92 -35.86 46.28
N SER A 165 14.85 -36.83 46.18
CA SER A 165 16.24 -36.56 45.80
C SER A 165 16.63 -37.37 44.57
N ILE A 166 16.97 -36.67 43.48
CA ILE A 166 17.66 -37.25 42.33
C ILE A 166 19.10 -36.75 42.41
N CYS A 167 20.01 -37.62 42.80
CA CYS A 167 21.44 -37.28 42.84
C CYS A 167 21.97 -37.13 41.41
N GLY A 168 22.34 -35.90 41.02
CA GLY A 168 22.97 -35.63 39.72
C GLY A 168 24.32 -36.35 39.55
N ALA A 169 25.04 -36.62 40.63
CA ALA A 169 26.30 -37.37 40.61
C ALA A 169 26.13 -38.88 40.34
N CYS A 170 24.90 -39.41 40.40
CA CYS A 170 24.59 -40.78 40.02
C CYS A 170 24.27 -40.92 38.51
N ARG A 171 24.18 -39.82 37.75
CA ARG A 171 24.10 -39.89 36.29
C ARG A 171 25.50 -40.12 35.73
N SER A 172 25.71 -41.29 35.14
CA SER A 172 26.91 -41.62 34.39
C SER A 172 27.17 -40.59 33.27
N PRO A 173 28.42 -40.39 32.84
CA PRO A 173 28.76 -39.42 31.77
C PRO A 173 28.26 -39.80 30.36
N PHE A 174 27.40 -40.81 30.24
CA PHE A 174 26.90 -41.33 28.98
C PHE A 174 25.41 -41.61 29.13
N GLU A 175 24.59 -40.62 28.77
CA GLU A 175 23.33 -40.75 28.03
C GLU A 175 22.80 -39.35 27.67
#